data_AF-A0A0N4SZH6-F1
#
_entry.id   AF-A0A0N4SZH6-F1
#
_cell.length_a   1.000
_cell.length_b   1.000
_cell.length_c   1.000
_cell.angle_alpha   90.00
_cell.angle_beta   90.00
_cell.angle_gamma   90.00
#
_symmetry.space_group_name_H-M   'P 1'
#
loop_
_entity.id
_entity.type
_entity.pdbx_description
1 polymer ?
#
loop_
_entity_poly.entity_id
_entity_poly.type
_entity_poly.pdbx_seq_one_letter_code
_entity_poly.pdbx_strand_id
1 'polypeptide(L)'
;MGDQTNDNDNPSEVKKQKVEPGLDYDTPFKVSVPSSHLRDLDLVKWLDNKLGDNSELWSGRQAASLLSHEMLVELETCFQALESHVKLKIVLAVPHLSYRLITMWKEPLINLLDLARRDADDWIETIADMYREYPSRQCITPIPTNMDSYFCKSLDELRKMVRKHCANNNLRLLPLDLNAVSQSAIKTRFGLSEIENWKHFNLKRRAKSYTLKAELLKSAEAGYNRNKLDVVSSSFPIRIRSTARKPNNDC
;
A
#
# COMPACT_ATOMS: atom_id res chain seq x y z
N MET A 1 35.35 68.50 48.45
CA MET A 1 35.85 69.35 47.35
C MET A 1 35.90 68.50 46.11
N GLY A 2 35.12 68.83 45.10
CA GLY A 2 35.08 68.08 43.84
C GLY A 2 36.25 68.39 42.92
N ASP A 3 36.38 67.59 41.88
CA ASP A 3 36.48 68.13 40.52
C ASP A 3 35.97 67.11 39.49
N GLN A 4 35.30 67.61 38.47
CA GLN A 4 34.75 66.90 37.31
C GLN A 4 35.79 66.85 36.19
N THR A 5 35.73 65.87 35.30
CA THR A 5 35.91 66.05 33.84
C THR A 5 35.62 64.75 33.06
N ASN A 6 34.38 64.65 32.61
CA ASN A 6 33.87 64.34 31.27
C ASN A 6 34.68 63.59 30.17
N ASP A 7 33.89 62.74 29.49
CA ASP A 7 33.80 62.46 28.05
C ASP A 7 34.72 61.42 27.39
N ASN A 8 34.14 60.26 27.03
CA ASN A 8 33.83 59.96 25.62
C ASN A 8 32.98 58.68 25.45
N ASP A 9 31.72 58.86 25.06
CA ASP A 9 30.83 57.87 24.47
C ASP A 9 31.14 57.70 22.97
N ASN A 10 31.28 56.44 22.49
CA ASN A 10 30.49 55.88 21.36
C ASN A 10 30.86 54.40 21.06
N PRO A 11 30.05 53.63 20.29
CA PRO A 11 29.42 52.42 20.80
C PRO A 11 29.86 51.14 20.05
N SER A 12 29.65 49.97 20.66
CA SER A 12 29.71 48.71 19.92
C SER A 12 28.40 47.92 20.08
N GLU A 13 27.61 47.92 19.01
CA GLU A 13 26.41 47.12 18.82
C GLU A 13 26.73 45.63 18.98
N VAL A 14 26.21 45.01 20.05
CA VAL A 14 26.13 43.55 20.14
C VAL A 14 24.87 43.10 19.41
N LYS A 15 25.04 42.61 18.17
CA LYS A 15 23.99 41.98 17.38
C LYS A 15 23.42 40.77 18.13
N LYS A 16 22.13 40.83 18.49
CA LYS A 16 21.34 39.69 18.97
C LYS A 16 21.23 38.65 17.86
N GLN A 17 21.87 37.49 18.03
CA GLN A 17 21.69 36.35 17.14
C GLN A 17 20.43 35.59 17.57
N LYS A 18 19.42 35.63 16.71
CA LYS A 18 18.13 34.95 16.87
C LYS A 18 18.36 33.45 16.69
N VAL A 19 18.28 32.69 17.77
CA VAL A 19 18.31 31.22 17.73
C VAL A 19 16.94 30.74 17.24
N GLU A 20 16.92 30.09 16.08
CA GLU A 20 15.74 29.42 15.55
C GLU A 20 15.42 28.17 16.39
N PRO A 21 14.14 27.84 16.64
CA PRO A 21 13.78 26.65 17.39
C PRO A 21 14.08 25.41 16.56
N GLY A 22 15.13 24.68 16.94
CA GLY A 22 15.40 23.35 16.43
C GLY A 22 14.25 22.40 16.77
N LEU A 23 13.82 21.64 15.78
CA LEU A 23 12.88 20.53 15.97
C LEU A 23 13.55 19.48 16.87
N ASP A 24 13.08 19.41 18.11
CA ASP A 24 13.46 18.40 19.09
C ASP A 24 12.75 17.08 18.75
N TYR A 25 13.51 16.07 18.32
CA TYR A 25 13.00 14.75 17.95
C TYR A 25 12.86 13.81 19.16
N ASP A 26 13.26 14.25 20.36
CA ASP A 26 13.27 13.42 21.57
C ASP A 26 11.98 13.52 22.40
N THR A 27 10.97 14.25 21.93
CA THR A 27 9.65 14.26 22.59
C THR A 27 8.82 13.04 22.17
N PRO A 28 8.39 12.18 23.12
CA PRO A 28 7.46 11.10 22.82
C PRO A 28 6.19 11.67 22.22
N PHE A 29 5.73 11.07 21.12
CA PHE A 29 4.45 11.41 20.49
C PHE A 29 3.32 11.05 21.47
N LYS A 30 2.90 12.01 22.30
CA LYS A 30 1.75 11.85 23.19
C LYS A 30 0.48 11.91 22.35
N VAL A 31 -0.02 10.75 21.94
CA VAL A 31 -1.42 10.61 21.57
C VAL A 31 -2.21 10.81 22.86
N SER A 32 -2.74 12.02 23.05
CA SER A 32 -3.61 12.36 24.17
C SER A 32 -4.97 11.68 23.96
N VAL A 33 -5.11 10.47 24.47
CA VAL A 33 -6.42 9.90 24.80
C VAL A 33 -6.61 10.10 26.31
N PRO A 34 -7.77 10.54 26.81
CA PRO A 34 -7.98 10.74 28.24
C PRO A 34 -7.92 9.39 28.99
N SER A 35 -6.78 9.14 29.63
CA SER A 35 -6.38 7.92 30.36
C SER A 35 -7.25 7.56 31.59
N SER A 36 -8.31 8.32 31.90
CA SER A 36 -8.98 8.23 33.21
C SER A 36 -10.39 7.62 33.27
N HIS A 37 -10.94 7.07 32.18
CA HIS A 37 -12.37 6.64 32.16
C HIS A 37 -12.65 5.22 31.69
N LEU A 38 -11.64 4.39 31.40
CA LEU A 38 -11.88 3.02 30.92
C LEU A 38 -11.92 2.05 32.10
N ARG A 39 -13.10 1.89 32.71
CA ARG A 39 -13.44 0.66 33.44
C ARG A 39 -13.78 -0.42 32.42
N ASP A 40 -13.49 -1.70 32.69
CA ASP A 40 -13.75 -2.84 31.78
C ASP A 40 -15.12 -2.76 31.07
N LEU A 41 -16.20 -2.55 31.84
CA LEU A 41 -17.57 -2.51 31.31
C LEU A 41 -17.87 -1.27 30.45
N ASP A 42 -17.18 -0.16 30.72
CA ASP A 42 -17.29 1.06 29.92
C ASP A 42 -16.47 0.94 28.63
N LEU A 43 -15.32 0.24 28.66
CA LEU A 43 -14.50 -0.04 27.49
C LEU A 43 -15.21 -0.95 26.50
N VAL A 44 -15.81 -2.06 26.96
CA VAL A 44 -16.57 -2.98 26.11
C VAL A 44 -17.67 -2.24 25.36
N LYS A 45 -18.54 -1.51 26.08
CA LYS A 45 -19.61 -0.72 25.47
C LYS A 45 -19.09 0.33 24.52
N TRP A 46 -17.97 0.98 24.85
CA TRP A 46 -17.38 1.98 23.99
C TRP A 46 -16.85 1.37 22.68
N LEU A 47 -16.18 0.22 22.75
CA LEU A 47 -15.70 -0.51 21.58
C LEU A 47 -16.85 -0.99 20.72
N ASP A 48 -17.91 -1.54 21.31
CA ASP A 48 -19.11 -1.93 20.58
C ASP A 48 -19.77 -0.71 19.90
N ASN A 49 -19.82 0.45 20.56
CA ASN A 49 -20.37 1.65 19.93
C ASN A 49 -19.50 2.19 18.78
N LYS A 50 -18.18 1.97 18.82
CA LYS A 50 -17.23 2.49 17.82
C LYS A 50 -16.97 1.54 16.66
N LEU A 51 -16.98 0.24 16.94
CA LEU A 51 -16.63 -0.83 16.00
C LEU A 51 -17.80 -1.76 15.71
N GLY A 52 -18.95 -1.58 16.37
CA GLY A 52 -20.11 -2.48 16.29
C GLY A 52 -20.92 -2.41 15.00
N ASP A 53 -20.55 -1.52 14.08
CA ASP A 53 -21.26 -1.41 12.80
C ASP A 53 -20.98 -2.64 11.92
N ASN A 54 -21.97 -3.52 11.81
CA ASN A 54 -21.91 -4.73 11.00
C ASN A 54 -21.92 -4.47 9.49
N SER A 55 -22.23 -3.25 9.04
CA SER A 55 -22.15 -2.89 7.62
C SER A 55 -20.71 -2.72 7.13
N GLU A 56 -19.79 -2.38 8.02
CA GLU A 56 -18.38 -2.13 7.71
C GLU A 56 -17.47 -3.18 8.37
N LEU A 57 -17.37 -4.36 7.76
CA LEU A 57 -16.56 -5.47 8.28
C LEU A 57 -15.04 -5.28 8.06
N TRP A 58 -14.64 -4.39 7.15
CA TRP A 58 -13.24 -4.19 6.72
C TRP A 58 -12.70 -2.82 7.12
N SER A 59 -12.85 -2.47 8.40
CA SER A 59 -12.42 -1.17 8.95
C SER A 59 -11.08 -1.24 9.72
N GLY A 60 -10.17 -2.14 9.31
CA GLY A 60 -8.91 -2.37 10.03
C GLY A 60 -8.05 -1.12 10.27
N ARG A 61 -8.04 -0.15 9.33
CA ARG A 61 -7.36 1.14 9.52
C ARG A 61 -8.05 2.02 10.58
N GLN A 62 -9.37 2.05 10.59
CA GLN A 62 -10.14 2.81 11.56
C GLN A 62 -9.95 2.20 12.95
N ALA A 63 -10.09 0.89 13.08
CA ALA A 63 -9.82 0.17 14.31
C ALA A 63 -8.39 0.44 14.81
N ALA A 64 -7.38 0.38 13.94
CA ALA A 64 -6.00 0.67 14.31
C ALA A 64 -5.79 2.11 14.83
N SER A 65 -6.54 3.08 14.31
CA SER A 65 -6.47 4.47 14.79
C SER A 65 -7.10 4.68 16.17
N LEU A 66 -8.01 3.80 16.58
CA LEU A 66 -8.65 3.83 17.89
C LEU A 66 -7.80 3.14 18.96
N LEU A 67 -6.96 2.17 18.58
CA LEU A 67 -6.14 1.43 19.52
C LEU A 67 -5.06 2.32 20.15
N SER A 68 -5.00 2.28 21.47
CA SER A 68 -3.92 2.86 22.28
C SER A 68 -3.22 1.76 23.08
N HIS A 69 -2.03 2.05 23.60
CA HIS A 69 -1.33 1.11 24.49
C HIS A 69 -2.18 0.73 25.70
N GLU A 70 -2.81 1.70 26.35
CA GLU A 70 -3.67 1.47 27.53
C GLU A 70 -4.85 0.57 27.16
N MET A 71 -5.50 0.80 26.02
CA MET A 71 -6.60 -0.06 25.56
C MET A 71 -6.14 -1.49 25.29
N LEU A 72 -4.95 -1.69 24.74
CA LEU A 72 -4.41 -3.04 24.52
C LEU A 72 -4.18 -3.80 25.83
N VAL A 73 -3.76 -3.09 26.88
CA VAL A 73 -3.59 -3.66 28.22
C VAL A 73 -4.96 -4.00 28.83
N GLU A 74 -5.93 -3.10 28.77
CA GLU A 74 -7.30 -3.35 29.28
C GLU A 74 -8.05 -4.43 28.47
N LEU A 75 -7.70 -4.63 27.20
CA LEU A 75 -8.26 -5.72 26.41
C LEU A 75 -7.90 -7.09 26.99
N GLU A 76 -6.81 -7.23 27.75
CA GLU A 76 -6.45 -8.52 28.36
C GLU A 76 -7.53 -9.05 29.32
N THR A 77 -8.28 -8.15 29.99
CA THR A 77 -9.33 -8.52 30.94
C THR A 77 -10.71 -8.64 30.30
N CYS A 78 -10.98 -7.85 29.25
CA CYS A 78 -12.33 -7.71 28.69
C CYS A 78 -12.51 -8.19 27.25
N PHE A 79 -11.44 -8.62 26.55
CA PHE A 79 -11.53 -9.04 25.13
C PHE A 79 -12.58 -10.11 24.90
N GLN A 80 -12.69 -11.11 25.78
CA GLN A 80 -13.64 -12.21 25.64
C GLN A 80 -15.10 -11.79 25.73
N ALA A 81 -15.40 -10.65 26.37
CA ALA A 81 -16.75 -10.12 26.52
C ALA A 81 -17.25 -9.34 25.28
N LEU A 82 -16.34 -9.00 24.34
CA LEU A 82 -16.70 -8.30 23.11
C LEU A 82 -17.46 -9.22 22.14
N GLU A 83 -18.26 -8.62 21.26
CA GLU A 83 -18.88 -9.37 20.18
C GLU A 83 -17.84 -9.85 19.15
N SER A 84 -18.06 -11.03 18.53
CA SER A 84 -17.10 -11.66 17.60
C SER A 84 -16.66 -10.73 16.48
N HIS A 85 -17.58 -9.92 15.93
CA HIS A 85 -17.27 -9.02 14.83
C HIS A 85 -16.39 -7.84 15.27
N VAL A 86 -16.51 -7.37 16.52
CA VAL A 86 -15.64 -6.33 17.11
C VAL A 86 -14.25 -6.90 17.38
N LYS A 87 -14.18 -8.09 18.00
CA LYS A 87 -12.92 -8.82 18.20
C LYS A 87 -12.16 -9.00 16.89
N LEU A 88 -12.85 -9.44 15.83
CA LEU A 88 -12.26 -9.64 14.50
C LEU A 88 -11.68 -8.33 13.93
N LYS A 89 -12.39 -7.20 14.06
CA LYS A 89 -11.89 -5.88 13.63
C LYS A 89 -10.63 -5.47 14.40
N ILE A 90 -10.57 -5.73 15.71
CA ILE A 90 -9.40 -5.45 16.55
C ILE A 90 -8.21 -6.31 16.10
N VAL A 91 -8.40 -7.61 15.87
CA VAL A 91 -7.32 -8.49 15.38
C VAL A 91 -6.86 -8.06 13.98
N LEU A 92 -7.79 -7.74 13.06
CA LEU A 92 -7.48 -7.23 11.73
C LEU A 92 -6.79 -5.87 11.74
N ALA A 93 -6.88 -5.11 12.84
CA ALA A 93 -6.20 -3.83 12.99
C ALA A 93 -4.69 -3.96 13.18
N VAL A 94 -4.19 -5.10 13.69
CA VAL A 94 -2.79 -5.29 14.06
C VAL A 94 -1.83 -4.97 12.90
N PRO A 95 -2.06 -5.45 11.66
CA PRO A 95 -1.19 -5.11 10.53
C PRO A 95 -1.26 -3.67 10.05
N HIS A 96 -2.31 -2.92 10.43
CA HIS A 96 -2.48 -1.51 10.07
C HIS A 96 -1.77 -0.56 11.03
N LEU A 97 -1.27 -1.04 12.17
CA LEU A 97 -0.42 -0.26 13.05
C LEU A 97 0.92 0.05 12.35
N SER A 98 1.45 1.24 12.60
CA SER A 98 2.79 1.58 12.08
C SER A 98 3.88 0.74 12.75
N TYR A 99 5.00 0.55 12.05
CA TYR A 99 6.20 -0.13 12.57
C TYR A 99 6.57 0.32 14.00
N ARG A 100 6.53 1.63 14.25
CA ARG A 100 6.84 2.24 15.55
C ARG A 100 5.90 1.74 16.64
N LEU A 101 4.59 1.74 16.37
CA LEU A 101 3.59 1.30 17.35
C LEU A 101 3.70 -0.20 17.61
N ILE A 102 3.88 -1.02 16.56
CA ILE A 102 4.06 -2.47 16.69
C ILE A 102 5.26 -2.79 17.59
N THR A 103 6.36 -2.04 17.43
CA THR A 103 7.58 -2.24 18.23
C THR A 103 7.38 -1.80 19.69
N MET A 104 6.75 -0.64 19.92
CA MET A 104 6.53 -0.12 21.28
C MET A 104 5.48 -0.92 22.06
N TRP A 105 4.46 -1.44 21.39
CA TRP A 105 3.33 -2.14 22.01
C TRP A 105 3.41 -3.65 21.83
N LYS A 106 4.63 -4.17 21.62
CA LYS A 106 4.87 -5.56 21.24
C LYS A 106 4.25 -6.55 22.22
N GLU A 107 4.51 -6.40 23.52
CA GLU A 107 4.02 -7.34 24.54
C GLU A 107 2.48 -7.35 24.63
N PRO A 108 1.78 -6.19 24.77
CA PRO A 108 0.31 -6.18 24.72
C PRO A 108 -0.28 -6.78 23.43
N LEU A 109 0.37 -6.55 22.28
CA LEU A 109 -0.07 -7.14 21.01
C LEU A 109 0.09 -8.66 20.97
N ILE A 110 1.18 -9.20 21.54
CA ILE A 110 1.37 -10.65 21.67
C ILE A 110 0.29 -11.23 22.58
N ASN A 111 0.03 -10.60 23.73
CA ASN A 111 -0.99 -11.05 24.68
C ASN A 111 -2.39 -11.05 24.05
N LEU A 112 -2.75 -9.98 23.33
CA LEU A 112 -4.00 -9.89 22.57
C LEU A 112 -4.14 -11.05 21.58
N LEU A 113 -3.10 -11.32 20.79
CA LEU A 113 -3.12 -12.40 19.80
C LEU A 113 -3.20 -13.78 20.46
N ASP A 114 -2.52 -14.00 21.59
CA ASP A 114 -2.61 -15.26 22.33
C ASP A 114 -3.99 -15.49 22.95
N LEU A 115 -4.70 -14.44 23.37
CA LEU A 115 -6.10 -14.51 23.78
C LEU A 115 -7.01 -14.83 22.59
N ALA A 116 -6.82 -14.15 21.47
CA ALA A 116 -7.62 -14.34 20.25
C ALA A 116 -7.43 -15.74 19.62
N ARG A 117 -6.23 -16.32 19.73
CA ARG A 117 -5.94 -17.71 19.32
C ARG A 117 -6.66 -18.78 20.15
N ARG A 118 -7.30 -18.40 21.26
CA ARG A 118 -8.09 -19.29 22.11
C ARG A 118 -9.59 -18.94 22.06
N ASP A 119 -9.97 -18.05 21.15
CA ASP A 119 -11.37 -17.67 20.98
C ASP A 119 -12.20 -18.84 20.43
N ALA A 120 -13.50 -18.83 20.74
CA ALA A 120 -14.43 -19.85 20.28
C ALA A 120 -14.84 -19.65 18.81
N ASP A 121 -14.65 -18.46 18.26
CA ASP A 121 -14.91 -18.17 16.85
C ASP A 121 -13.71 -18.56 15.98
N ASP A 122 -13.93 -19.51 15.06
CA ASP A 122 -12.91 -20.04 14.15
C ASP A 122 -12.22 -18.96 13.31
N TRP A 123 -12.91 -17.87 12.93
CA TRP A 123 -12.29 -16.79 12.15
C TRP A 123 -11.31 -15.99 12.98
N ILE A 124 -11.66 -15.70 14.23
CA ILE A 124 -10.80 -14.95 15.16
C ILE A 124 -9.55 -15.79 15.46
N GLU A 125 -9.73 -17.07 15.79
CA GLU A 125 -8.64 -17.99 16.08
C GLU A 125 -7.68 -18.11 14.88
N THR A 126 -8.23 -18.38 13.69
CA THR A 126 -7.43 -18.57 12.47
C THR A 126 -6.61 -17.32 12.13
N ILE A 127 -7.23 -16.13 12.14
CA ILE A 127 -6.54 -14.88 11.80
C ILE A 127 -5.48 -14.53 12.85
N ALA A 128 -5.81 -14.69 14.14
CA ALA A 128 -4.86 -14.44 15.22
C ALA A 128 -3.66 -15.39 15.13
N ASP A 129 -3.87 -16.66 14.78
CA ASP A 129 -2.79 -17.61 14.58
C ASP A 129 -1.93 -17.28 13.36
N MET A 130 -2.52 -16.81 12.26
CA MET A 130 -1.77 -16.28 11.11
C MET A 130 -0.92 -15.05 11.48
N TYR A 131 -1.36 -14.26 12.47
CA TYR A 131 -0.66 -13.07 12.96
C TYR A 131 0.30 -13.34 14.12
N ARG A 132 0.44 -14.58 14.61
CA ARG A 132 1.27 -14.92 15.79
C ARG A 132 2.69 -14.37 15.77
N GLU A 133 3.33 -14.33 14.60
CA GLU A 133 4.70 -13.81 14.43
C GLU A 133 4.73 -12.33 14.04
N TYR A 134 3.58 -11.70 13.78
CA TYR A 134 3.52 -10.36 13.22
C TYR A 134 4.14 -9.29 14.12
N PRO A 135 3.88 -9.25 15.45
CA PRO A 135 4.54 -8.28 16.34
C PRO A 135 6.07 -8.41 16.38
N SER A 136 6.61 -9.61 16.08
CA SER A 136 8.05 -9.89 16.13
C SER A 136 8.75 -9.76 14.78
N ARG A 137 8.12 -10.24 13.70
CA ARG A 137 8.72 -10.36 12.36
C ARG A 137 8.09 -9.46 11.31
N GLN A 138 6.92 -8.87 11.61
CA GLN A 138 6.12 -8.07 10.69
C GLN A 138 5.78 -8.81 9.39
N CYS A 139 5.54 -10.10 9.55
CA CYS A 139 5.17 -10.99 8.47
C CYS A 139 3.97 -11.81 8.91
N ILE A 140 2.98 -11.91 8.03
CA ILE A 140 1.82 -12.78 8.23
C ILE A 140 2.30 -14.20 7.92
N THR A 141 2.07 -15.14 8.84
CA THR A 141 2.33 -16.55 8.57
C THR A 141 1.08 -17.18 7.96
N PRO A 142 1.07 -17.49 6.66
CA PRO A 142 -0.17 -17.75 5.92
C PRO A 142 -0.77 -19.15 6.19
N ILE A 143 -0.05 -20.00 6.93
CA ILE A 143 -0.52 -21.34 7.29
C ILE A 143 -0.75 -21.33 8.81
N PRO A 144 -2.01 -21.48 9.24
CA PRO A 144 -2.34 -21.66 10.64
C PRO A 144 -1.69 -22.93 11.21
N THR A 145 -1.42 -22.93 12.52
CA THR A 145 -0.83 -24.05 13.25
C THR A 145 -1.81 -25.20 13.43
N ASN A 146 -3.11 -24.89 13.55
CA ASN A 146 -4.17 -25.90 13.61
C ASN A 146 -4.41 -26.52 12.23
N MET A 147 -3.83 -27.70 11.99
CA MET A 147 -3.98 -28.46 10.74
C MET A 147 -5.40 -28.99 10.51
N ASP A 148 -6.19 -29.15 11.57
CA ASP A 148 -7.57 -29.65 11.50
C ASP A 148 -8.61 -28.53 11.27
N SER A 149 -8.16 -27.26 11.21
CA SER A 149 -9.02 -26.11 10.92
C SER A 149 -9.69 -26.21 9.55
N TYR A 150 -10.87 -25.59 9.41
CA TYR A 150 -11.58 -25.49 8.13
C TYR A 150 -10.74 -24.79 7.05
N PHE A 151 -9.92 -23.82 7.45
CA PHE A 151 -8.98 -23.15 6.56
C PHE A 151 -7.97 -24.13 5.96
N CYS A 152 -7.29 -24.93 6.79
CA CYS A 152 -6.30 -25.90 6.34
C CYS A 152 -6.91 -26.99 5.46
N LYS A 153 -8.10 -27.50 5.81
CA LYS A 153 -8.85 -28.46 4.98
C LYS A 153 -9.20 -27.87 3.61
N SER A 154 -9.69 -26.63 3.57
CA SER A 154 -10.01 -25.94 2.31
C SER A 154 -8.75 -25.70 1.46
N LEU A 155 -7.64 -25.34 2.10
CA LEU A 155 -6.35 -25.16 1.44
C LEU A 155 -5.85 -26.48 0.84
N ASP A 156 -6.03 -27.61 1.51
CA ASP A 156 -5.62 -28.92 1.00
C ASP A 156 -6.46 -29.38 -0.19
N GLU A 157 -7.77 -29.14 -0.18
CA GLU A 157 -8.63 -29.36 -1.36
C GLU A 157 -8.20 -28.47 -2.53
N LEU A 158 -7.89 -27.20 -2.28
CA LEU A 158 -7.36 -26.31 -3.32
C LEU A 158 -6.01 -26.81 -3.86
N ARG A 159 -5.11 -27.27 -2.99
CA ARG A 159 -3.82 -27.89 -3.41
C ARG A 159 -4.04 -29.13 -4.27
N LYS A 160 -5.03 -29.97 -3.95
CA LYS A 160 -5.38 -31.14 -4.79
C LYS A 160 -5.90 -30.70 -6.15
N MET A 161 -6.78 -29.71 -6.19
CA MET A 161 -7.32 -29.15 -7.42
C MET A 161 -6.22 -28.55 -8.32
N VAL A 162 -5.35 -27.72 -7.76
CA VAL A 162 -4.23 -27.11 -8.50
C VAL A 162 -3.29 -28.19 -9.05
N ARG A 163 -2.94 -29.20 -8.24
CA ARG A 163 -2.12 -30.34 -8.71
C ARG A 163 -2.77 -31.10 -9.87
N LYS A 164 -4.08 -31.37 -9.78
CA LYS A 164 -4.84 -32.01 -10.87
C LYS A 164 -4.82 -31.17 -12.15
N HIS A 165 -5.04 -29.87 -12.06
CA HIS A 165 -5.00 -28.98 -13.23
C HIS A 165 -3.57 -28.82 -13.79
N CYS A 166 -2.55 -28.84 -12.94
CA CYS A 166 -1.15 -28.85 -13.35
C CYS A 166 -0.81 -30.10 -14.15
N ALA A 167 -1.18 -31.30 -13.65
CA ALA A 167 -0.97 -32.57 -14.35
C ALA A 167 -1.66 -32.62 -15.72
N ASN A 168 -2.81 -31.96 -15.85
CA ASN A 168 -3.57 -31.88 -17.10
C ASN A 168 -3.13 -30.72 -18.03
N ASN A 169 -2.07 -29.98 -17.69
CA ASN A 169 -1.62 -28.78 -18.41
C ASN A 169 -2.73 -27.72 -18.64
N ASN A 170 -3.62 -27.56 -17.65
CA ASN A 170 -4.76 -26.63 -17.69
C ASN A 170 -4.46 -25.27 -17.05
N LEU A 171 -3.26 -25.07 -16.47
CA LEU A 171 -2.88 -23.84 -15.77
C LEU A 171 -2.24 -22.86 -16.76
N ARG A 172 -3.06 -21.95 -17.32
CA ARG A 172 -2.62 -20.99 -18.35
C ARG A 172 -2.60 -19.53 -17.90
N LEU A 173 -3.12 -19.26 -16.70
CA LEU A 173 -3.13 -17.92 -16.14
C LEU A 173 -1.76 -17.59 -15.57
N LEU A 174 -1.21 -16.46 -16.00
CA LEU A 174 0.07 -15.95 -15.54
C LEU A 174 -0.17 -14.69 -14.68
N PRO A 175 0.72 -14.40 -13.71
CA PRO A 175 0.65 -13.15 -12.95
C PRO A 175 0.66 -11.90 -13.83
N LEU A 176 -0.02 -10.84 -13.39
CA LEU A 176 -0.13 -9.58 -14.15
C LEU A 176 1.22 -8.92 -14.42
N ASP A 177 2.17 -9.10 -13.50
CA ASP A 177 3.50 -8.48 -13.56
C ASP A 177 4.37 -8.99 -14.72
N LEU A 178 3.98 -10.09 -15.39
CA LEU A 178 4.75 -10.63 -16.52
C LEU A 178 4.88 -9.63 -17.68
N ASN A 179 3.90 -8.75 -17.87
CA ASN A 179 3.93 -7.74 -18.94
C ASN A 179 4.98 -6.65 -18.70
N ALA A 180 5.50 -6.53 -17.48
CA ALA A 180 6.46 -5.49 -17.09
C ALA A 180 7.92 -6.00 -17.06
N VAL A 181 8.16 -7.29 -17.29
CA VAL A 181 9.48 -7.92 -17.11
C VAL A 181 10.02 -8.54 -18.40
N SER A 182 11.34 -8.72 -18.45
CA SER A 182 12.00 -9.36 -19.59
C SER A 182 11.65 -10.85 -19.69
N GLN A 183 11.75 -11.40 -20.90
CA GLN A 183 11.58 -12.84 -21.13
C GLN A 183 12.58 -13.69 -20.33
N SER A 184 13.80 -13.19 -20.11
CA SER A 184 14.78 -13.88 -19.26
C SER A 184 14.33 -13.94 -17.80
N ALA A 185 13.76 -12.87 -17.25
CA ALA A 185 13.23 -12.85 -15.89
C ALA A 185 12.02 -13.78 -15.74
N ILE A 186 11.14 -13.82 -16.75
CA ILE A 186 10.00 -14.74 -16.79
C ILE A 186 10.49 -16.19 -16.76
N LYS A 187 11.45 -16.54 -17.63
CA LYS A 187 12.02 -17.87 -17.70
C LYS A 187 12.69 -18.28 -16.39
N THR A 188 13.47 -17.40 -15.77
CA THR A 188 14.13 -17.69 -14.49
C THR A 188 13.14 -17.86 -13.34
N ARG A 189 12.11 -17.00 -13.26
CA ARG A 189 11.17 -16.98 -12.12
C ARG A 189 10.08 -18.04 -12.22
N PHE A 190 9.61 -18.33 -13.43
CA PHE A 190 8.46 -19.21 -13.66
C PHE A 190 8.82 -20.49 -14.43
N GLY A 191 10.07 -20.63 -14.91
CA GLY A 191 10.47 -21.76 -15.75
C GLY A 191 9.87 -21.73 -17.17
N LEU A 192 9.18 -20.65 -17.53
CA LEU A 192 8.46 -20.52 -18.80
C LEU A 192 9.42 -20.03 -19.89
N SER A 193 9.73 -20.90 -20.85
CA SER A 193 10.59 -20.53 -21.98
C SER A 193 9.83 -19.86 -23.11
N GLU A 194 8.58 -20.27 -23.35
CA GLU A 194 7.65 -19.66 -24.29
C GLU A 194 6.24 -19.69 -23.70
N ILE A 195 5.47 -18.62 -23.90
CA ILE A 195 4.04 -18.62 -23.64
C ILE A 195 3.41 -19.44 -24.76
N GLU A 196 2.83 -20.59 -24.41
CA GLU A 196 2.27 -21.55 -25.38
C GLU A 196 1.12 -20.90 -26.17
N ASN A 197 1.39 -20.54 -27.42
CA ASN A 197 0.39 -20.00 -28.32
C ASN A 197 -0.22 -21.16 -29.12
N TRP A 198 -1.49 -21.48 -28.86
CA TRP A 198 -2.18 -22.50 -29.64
C TRP A 198 -2.42 -22.01 -31.07
N LYS A 199 -1.82 -22.69 -32.04
CA LYS A 199 -2.02 -22.39 -33.45
C LYS A 199 -3.39 -22.90 -33.91
N HIS A 200 -4.39 -22.03 -33.86
CA HIS A 200 -5.76 -22.40 -34.26
C HIS A 200 -5.95 -22.50 -35.78
N PHE A 201 -5.16 -21.77 -36.57
CA PHE A 201 -5.24 -21.79 -38.02
C PHE A 201 -3.90 -21.41 -38.67
N ASN A 202 -3.81 -21.63 -39.97
CA ASN A 202 -2.68 -21.19 -40.79
C ASN A 202 -3.03 -19.88 -41.52
N LEU A 203 -2.19 -18.86 -41.35
CA LEU A 203 -2.31 -17.62 -42.12
C LEU A 203 -1.84 -17.84 -43.56
N LYS A 204 -2.74 -17.64 -44.54
CA LYS A 204 -2.39 -17.74 -45.98
C LYS A 204 -1.64 -16.51 -46.50
N ARG A 205 -1.84 -15.34 -45.88
CA ARG A 205 -1.20 -14.06 -46.22
C ARG A 205 -0.88 -13.31 -44.93
N ARG A 206 0.16 -12.47 -44.94
CA ARG A 206 0.49 -11.60 -43.80
C ARG A 206 -0.62 -10.56 -43.59
N ALA A 207 -0.83 -10.15 -42.33
CA ALA A 207 -1.81 -9.13 -41.99
C ALA A 207 -1.43 -7.76 -42.58
N LYS A 208 -2.42 -6.89 -42.81
CA LYS A 208 -2.19 -5.52 -43.31
C LYS A 208 -1.24 -4.69 -42.42
N SER A 209 -1.23 -4.98 -41.12
CA SER A 209 -0.30 -4.36 -40.16
C SER A 209 1.18 -4.62 -40.48
N TYR A 210 1.49 -5.72 -41.18
CA TYR A 210 2.85 -6.00 -41.62
C TYR A 210 3.34 -4.97 -42.64
N THR A 211 2.53 -4.68 -43.66
CA THR A 211 2.83 -3.65 -44.67
C THR A 211 2.92 -2.27 -44.03
N LEU A 212 1.97 -1.93 -43.16
CA LEU A 212 1.96 -0.66 -42.42
C LEU A 212 3.23 -0.47 -41.58
N LYS A 213 3.68 -1.51 -40.86
CA LYS A 213 4.94 -1.45 -40.09
C LYS A 213 6.14 -1.17 -40.99
N ALA A 214 6.22 -1.81 -42.15
CA ALA A 214 7.33 -1.61 -43.09
C ALA A 214 7.35 -0.18 -43.66
N GLU A 215 6.19 0.38 -43.99
CA GLU A 215 6.04 1.77 -44.44
C GLU A 215 6.45 2.77 -43.35
N LEU A 216 6.02 2.53 -42.10
CA LEU A 216 6.40 3.37 -40.96
C LEU A 216 7.90 3.33 -40.70
N LEU A 217 8.53 2.16 -40.70
CA LEU A 217 9.99 2.03 -40.54
C LEU A 217 10.75 2.75 -41.65
N LYS A 218 10.35 2.59 -42.91
CA LYS A 218 10.95 3.29 -44.05
C LYS A 218 10.81 4.81 -43.92
N SER A 219 9.65 5.29 -43.47
CA SER A 219 9.43 6.72 -43.24
C SER A 219 10.28 7.28 -42.10
N ALA A 220 10.47 6.51 -41.02
CA ALA A 220 11.32 6.87 -39.89
C ALA A 220 12.80 6.94 -40.28
N GLU A 221 13.30 5.98 -41.06
CA GLU A 221 14.66 5.98 -41.60
C GLU A 221 14.89 7.17 -42.56
N ALA A 222 13.92 7.47 -43.42
CA ALA A 222 13.99 8.61 -44.32
C ALA A 222 13.97 9.96 -43.57
N GLY A 223 13.20 10.07 -42.47
CA GLY A 223 13.20 11.24 -41.59
C GLY A 223 14.51 11.40 -40.80
N TYR A 224 15.10 10.31 -40.33
CA TYR A 224 16.40 10.32 -39.64
C TYR A 224 17.55 10.76 -40.57
N ASN A 225 17.53 10.30 -41.83
CA ASN A 225 18.52 10.67 -42.83
C ASN A 225 18.42 12.14 -43.28
N ARG A 226 17.25 12.77 -43.16
CA ARG A 226 17.09 14.23 -43.38
C ARG A 226 17.72 15.07 -42.27
N ASN A 227 17.78 14.57 -41.03
CA ASN A 227 18.38 15.31 -39.91
C ASN A 227 19.92 15.31 -39.90
N LYS A 228 20.57 14.48 -40.73
CA LYS A 228 22.03 14.48 -40.88
C LYS A 228 22.52 15.33 -42.06
N LEU A 229 21.60 15.80 -42.90
CA LEU A 229 21.89 16.55 -44.11
C LEU A 229 20.80 17.61 -44.31
N ASP A 230 20.81 18.66 -43.47
CA ASP A 230 20.29 20.00 -43.80
C ASP A 230 20.44 20.95 -42.60
N VAL A 231 21.66 21.47 -42.41
CA VAL A 231 21.83 22.86 -41.99
C VAL A 231 21.85 23.70 -43.28
N VAL A 232 20.70 23.90 -43.92
CA VAL A 232 20.41 25.10 -44.72
C VAL A 232 18.89 25.28 -44.75
N SER A 233 18.43 26.33 -44.08
CA SER A 233 17.07 26.84 -44.19
C SER A 233 16.70 27.14 -45.65
N SER A 234 15.60 26.56 -46.12
CA SER A 234 14.84 27.06 -47.26
C SER A 234 13.38 27.16 -46.83
N SER A 235 12.94 28.38 -46.60
CA SER A 235 11.58 28.76 -46.25
C SER A 235 10.63 28.51 -47.42
N PHE A 236 9.58 27.72 -47.19
CA PHE A 236 8.46 27.60 -48.12
C PHE A 236 7.33 28.57 -47.71
N PRO A 237 6.74 29.35 -48.65
CA PRO A 237 5.68 30.28 -48.32
C PRO A 237 4.36 29.53 -48.05
N ILE A 238 3.82 29.71 -46.84
CA ILE A 238 2.50 29.18 -46.46
C ILE A 238 1.42 30.05 -47.12
N ARG A 239 0.77 29.55 -48.17
CA ARG A 239 -0.48 30.15 -48.68
C ARG A 239 -1.62 29.76 -47.74
N ILE A 240 -1.88 30.59 -46.75
CA ILE A 240 -3.01 30.44 -45.81
C ILE A 240 -4.31 30.61 -46.61
N ARG A 241 -5.07 29.53 -46.80
CA ARG A 241 -6.48 29.65 -47.22
C ARG A 241 -7.27 30.07 -45.99
N SER A 242 -7.60 31.35 -45.91
CA SER A 242 -8.55 31.90 -44.94
C SER A 242 -9.93 31.27 -45.19
N THR A 243 -10.47 30.55 -44.21
CA THR A 243 -11.90 30.25 -44.12
C THR A 243 -12.52 31.19 -43.08
N ALA A 244 -12.50 32.50 -43.36
CA ALA A 244 -13.36 33.43 -42.66
C ALA A 244 -14.80 33.22 -43.17
N ARG A 245 -15.65 32.60 -42.35
CA ARG A 245 -17.09 32.56 -42.60
C ARG A 245 -17.61 34.00 -42.47
N LYS A 246 -18.21 34.53 -43.53
CA LYS A 246 -19.02 35.75 -43.47
C LYS A 246 -20.25 35.48 -42.59
N PRO A 247 -20.59 36.37 -41.64
CA PRO A 247 -21.89 36.31 -40.98
C PRO A 247 -22.96 36.78 -41.97
N ASN A 248 -23.96 35.94 -42.23
CA ASN A 248 -25.18 36.40 -42.89
C ASN A 248 -26.17 36.74 -41.78
N ASN A 249 -26.21 38.01 -41.40
CA ASN A 249 -27.43 38.62 -40.89
C ASN A 249 -28.29 38.85 -42.12
N ASP A 250 -29.50 38.31 -42.15
CA ASP A 250 -30.69 38.94 -42.75
C ASP A 250 -31.93 38.06 -42.47
N CYS A 251 -32.90 38.70 -41.80
CA CYS A 251 -34.35 38.42 -41.66
C CYS A 251 -34.83 37.15 -40.96
#